data_AF-A0A2U1NU19-F1
#
_entry.id   AF-A0A2U1NU19-F1
#
_cell.length_a   1.000
_cell.length_b   1.000
_cell.length_c   1.000
_cell.angle_alpha   90.00
_cell.angle_beta   90.00
_cell.angle_gamma   90.00
#
_symmetry.space_group_name_H-M   'P 1'
#
loop_
_entity.id
_entity.type
_entity.pdbx_description
1 polymer ?
#
loop_
_entity_poly.entity_id
_entity_poly.type
_entity_poly.pdbx_seq_one_letter_code
_entity_poly.pdbx_strand_id
1 'polypeptide(L)' 'MESAGVALISYQQRVPFIVIRALSDLAGGGEHSNEADTFIDLAANNSVKVAVEFIKLIPSHK' A
#
# COMPACT_ATOMS: atom_id res chain seq x y z
N MET A 1 9.20 3.33 -0.38
CA MET A 1 9.55 3.84 -1.72
C MET A 1 9.67 2.73 -2.78
N GLU A 2 8.78 1.71 -2.78
CA GLU A 2 8.99 0.48 -3.57
C GLU A 2 7.97 0.31 -4.71
N SER A 3 6.82 0.98 -4.62
CA SER A 3 5.64 0.73 -5.46
C SER A 3 5.91 0.80 -6.97
N ALA A 4 6.67 1.80 -7.42
CA ALA A 4 6.99 1.98 -8.83
C ALA A 4 7.92 0.89 -9.37
N GLY A 5 8.85 0.38 -8.55
CA GLY A 5 9.72 -0.73 -8.92
C GLY A 5 8.93 -2.02 -9.10
N VAL A 6 8.02 -2.33 -8.16
CA VAL A 6 7.12 -3.48 -8.27
C VAL A 6 6.19 -3.37 -9.48
N ALA A 7 5.64 -2.17 -9.72
CA ALA A 7 4.80 -1.86 -10.87
C ALA A 7 5.53 -2.10 -12.20
N LEU A 8 6.78 -1.65 -12.32
CA LEU A 8 7.60 -1.83 -13.52
C LEU A 8 7.79 -3.31 -13.86
N ILE A 9 8.18 -4.13 -12.88
CA ILE A 9 8.38 -5.56 -13.10
C ILE A 9 7.05 -6.26 -13.44
N SER A 10 5.96 -5.93 -12.73
CA SER A 10 4.63 -6.50 -13.01
C SER A 10 4.17 -6.18 -14.44
N TYR A 11 4.40 -4.95 -14.88
CA TYR A 11 4.14 -4.51 -16.25
C TYR A 11 4.97 -5.31 -17.26
N GLN A 12 6.28 -5.46 -17.03
CA GLN A 12 7.18 -6.25 -17.90
C GLN A 12 6.76 -7.72 -17.99
N GLN A 13 6.26 -8.30 -16.90
CA GLN A 13 5.79 -9.69 -16.83
C GLN A 13 4.33 -9.86 -17.28
N ARG A 14 3.63 -8.78 -17.67
CA ARG A 14 2.21 -8.79 -18.05
C ARG A 14 1.30 -9.34 -16.94
N VAL A 15 1.65 -9.09 -15.69
CA VAL A 15 0.86 -9.48 -14.52
C VAL A 15 0.04 -8.28 -14.04
N PRO A 16 -1.30 -8.41 -13.95
CA PRO A 16 -2.12 -7.36 -13.35
C PRO A 16 -1.66 -7.07 -11.92
N PHE A 17 -1.49 -5.80 -11.58
CA PHE A 17 -1.03 -5.39 -10.26
C PHE A 17 -1.84 -4.22 -9.72
N ILE A 18 -1.89 -4.14 -8.40
CA ILE A 18 -2.45 -3.01 -7.65
C ILE A 18 -1.58 -2.79 -6.42
N VAL A 19 -1.42 -1.53 -6.00
CA VAL A 19 -0.69 -1.17 -4.78
C VAL A 19 -1.66 -0.49 -3.82
N ILE A 20 -1.74 -1.02 -2.59
CA ILE A 20 -2.55 -0.46 -1.50
C ILE A 20 -1.59 -0.01 -0.40
N ARG A 21 -1.64 1.27 -0.05
CA ARG A 21 -0.85 1.86 1.06
C ARG A 21 -1.72 2.83 1.84
N ALA A 22 -1.56 2.81 3.16
CA ALA A 22 -2.05 3.86 4.04
C ALA A 22 -0.95 4.90 4.31
N LEU A 23 -1.37 6.10 4.71
CA LEU A 23 -0.46 7.19 5.07
C LEU A 23 0.15 6.94 6.45
N SER A 24 1.48 7.03 6.52
CA SER A 24 2.26 7.01 7.77
C SER A 24 2.64 8.41 8.23
N ASP A 25 2.61 9.40 7.34
CA ASP A 25 2.99 10.77 7.61
C ASP A 25 2.44 11.68 6.51
N LEU A 26 2.50 12.99 6.77
CA LEU A 26 2.32 14.02 5.76
C LEU A 26 3.69 14.67 5.52
N ALA A 27 4.34 14.33 4.42
CA ALA A 27 5.64 14.88 4.05
C ALA A 27 5.60 16.41 3.99
N GLY A 28 6.11 17.06 5.05
CA GLY A 28 6.07 18.52 5.21
C GLY A 28 4.69 19.13 5.45
N GLY A 29 3.66 18.30 5.66
CA GLY A 29 2.28 18.73 5.91
C GLY A 29 1.82 18.61 7.37
N GLY A 30 2.66 18.07 8.25
CA GLY A 30 2.43 18.03 9.70
C GLY A 30 3.08 19.21 10.42
N GLU A 31 2.55 19.56 11.60
CA GLU A 31 3.17 20.57 12.47
C GLU A 31 4.45 20.06 13.15
N HIS A 32 4.65 18.74 13.18
CA HIS A 32 5.80 18.08 13.78
C HIS A 32 6.76 17.49 12.74
N SER A 33 7.96 17.12 13.19
CA SER A 33 8.90 16.33 12.38
C SER A 33 8.25 15.02 11.93
N ASN A 34 8.74 14.44 10.83
CA ASN A 34 8.27 13.19 10.24
C ASN A 34 7.67 12.20 11.27
N GLU A 35 6.36 12.01 11.20
CA GLU A 35 5.58 11.19 12.13
C GLU A 35 5.45 9.72 11.68
N ALA A 36 6.23 9.31 10.67
CA ALA A 36 6.16 7.97 10.11
C ALA A 36 6.32 6.89 11.16
N ASP A 37 7.28 7.04 12.09
CA ASP A 37 7.52 6.07 13.17
C ASP A 37 6.34 5.99 14.16
N THR A 38 5.58 7.08 14.34
CA THR A 38 4.41 7.13 15.22
C THR A 38 3.23 6.36 14.60
N PHE A 39 3.02 6.51 13.29
CA PHE A 39 1.83 5.95 12.62
C PHE A 39 2.11 4.72 11.78
N ILE A 40 3.35 4.20 11.76
CA ILE A 40 3.71 3.05 10.92
C ILE A 40 2.83 1.83 11.21
N ASP A 41 2.55 1.53 12.47
CA ASP A 41 1.70 0.41 12.87
C ASP A 41 0.25 0.61 12.42
N LEU A 42 -0.28 1.83 12.55
CA LEU A 42 -1.62 2.19 12.08
C LEU A 42 -1.71 2.06 10.55
N ALA A 43 -0.72 2.59 9.84
CA ALA A 43 -0.64 2.52 8.38
C ALA A 43 -0.54 1.07 7.90
N ALA A 44 0.27 0.24 8.56
CA ALA A 44 0.40 -1.18 8.25
C ALA A 44 -0.93 -1.92 8.45
N ASN A 45 -1.59 -1.75 9.60
CA ASN A 45 -2.87 -2.39 9.90
C ASN A 45 -3.97 -2.00 8.91
N ASN A 46 -4.06 -0.71 8.56
CA ASN A 46 -5.03 -0.23 7.58
C ASN A 46 -4.75 -0.79 6.18
N SER A 47 -3.49 -0.83 5.76
CA SER A 47 -3.09 -1.37 4.45
C SER A 47 -3.46 -2.85 4.32
N VAL A 48 -3.15 -3.66 5.35
CA VAL A 48 -3.47 -5.10 5.36
C VAL A 48 -4.97 -5.34 5.37
N LYS A 49 -5.73 -4.58 6.16
CA LYS A 49 -7.19 -4.71 6.22
C LYS A 49 -7.82 -4.53 4.84
N VAL A 50 -7.44 -3.47 4.12
CA VAL A 50 -7.96 -3.22 2.77
C VAL A 50 -7.48 -4.29 1.79
N ALA A 51 -6.22 -4.72 1.85
CA ALA A 51 -5.69 -5.77 0.97
C ALA A 51 -6.44 -7.10 1.13
N VAL A 52 -6.71 -7.52 2.37
CA VAL A 52 -7.45 -8.77 2.67
C VAL A 52 -8.90 -8.68 2.17
N GLU A 53 -9.58 -7.56 2.41
CA GLU A 53 -10.95 -7.38 1.91
C GLU A 53 -10.99 -7.32 0.38
N PHE A 54 -10.01 -6.67 -0.26
CA PHE A 54 -9.89 -6.66 -1.72
C PHE A 54 -9.73 -8.08 -2.28
N ILE A 55 -8.85 -8.90 -1.69
CA ILE A 55 -8.63 -10.29 -2.12
C ILE A 55 -9.92 -11.12 -2.04
N LYS A 56 -10.73 -10.94 -0.99
CA LYS A 56 -12.03 -11.62 -0.85
C LYS A 56 -13.03 -11.25 -1.95
N LEU A 57 -12.90 -10.07 -2.54
CA LEU A 57 -13.75 -9.59 -3.63
C LEU A 57 -13.27 -10.06 -5.01
N ILE A 58 -12.04 -10.57 -5.13
CA ILE A 58 -11.53 -11.11 -6.40
C ILE A 58 -12.30 -12.40 -6.70
N PRO A 59 -13.00 -12.49 -7.84
CA PRO A 59 -13.68 -13.71 -8.23
C PRO A 59 -12.67 -14.84 -8.37
N SER A 60 -12.91 -15.97 -7.71
CA SER A 60 -12.14 -17.18 -8.02
C SER A 60 -12.56 -17.63 -9.41
N HIS A 61 -11.62 -17.61 -10.36
CA HIS A 61 -11.82 -18.35 -11.61
C HIS A 61 -12.03 -19.83 -11.23
N LYS A 62 -13.18 -20.39 -11.64
CA LYS A 62 -13.37 -21.84 -11.70
C LYS A 62 -12.62 -22.40 -12.90
#